data_AF-A0A2G3DZK6-F1
#
_entry.id   AF-A0A2G3DZK6-F1
#
_cell.length_a   1.000
_cell.length_b   1.000
_cell.length_c   1.000
_cell.angle_alpha   90.00
_cell.angle_beta   90.00
_cell.angle_gamma   90.00
#
_symmetry.space_group_name_H-M   'P 1'
#
loop_
_entity.id
_entity.type
_entity.pdbx_description
1 polymer ?
#
loop_
_entity_poly.entity_id
_entity_poly.type
_entity_poly.pdbx_seq_one_letter_code
_entity_poly.pdbx_strand_id
1 'polypeptide(L)'
;MEKLAIKLTDYILSKEAISEEKYDIYVYGFTCFLELSISFFSIFIIGICLGMFFECIIFLCIFMPLRSYAGGFHLNKFLHCYLLSCFILAGSLLLVKFFSIPDYVSLIGCILFPIILFIIGPINHPNRPVTEEENSIFKRKTNIILVLCILLSIILYLTKSSRYLFLEFITFADLIISSLIPKLFPQVHEQ
;
A
#
# COMPACT_ATOMS: atom_id res chain seq x y z
N MET A 1 -5.69 18.73 6.18
CA MET A 1 -5.14 17.86 7.24
C MET A 1 -4.33 18.68 8.22
N GLU A 2 -3.33 19.42 7.73
CA GLU A 2 -2.48 20.31 8.54
C GLU A 2 -3.25 21.25 9.49
N LYS A 3 -4.28 21.97 9.02
CA LYS A 3 -5.11 22.84 9.88
C LYS A 3 -5.77 22.09 11.05
N LEU A 4 -6.14 20.82 10.87
CA LEU A 4 -6.72 20.00 11.93
C LEU A 4 -5.62 19.46 12.85
N ALA A 5 -4.47 19.07 12.29
CA ALA A 5 -3.30 18.65 13.05
C ALA A 5 -2.81 19.77 13.99
N ILE A 6 -2.69 21.00 13.50
CA ILE A 6 -2.34 22.18 14.31
C ILE A 6 -3.33 22.34 15.46
N LYS A 7 -4.65 22.31 15.19
CA LYS A 7 -5.66 22.41 16.25
C LYS A 7 -5.55 21.31 17.31
N LEU A 8 -5.23 20.09 16.90
CA LEU A 8 -5.03 18.98 17.83
C LEU A 8 -3.75 19.19 18.67
N THR A 9 -2.66 19.64 18.05
CA THR A 9 -1.41 19.95 18.75
C THR A 9 -1.59 21.11 19.72
N ASP A 10 -2.24 22.20 19.30
CA ASP A 10 -2.58 23.35 20.15
C ASP A 10 -3.37 22.90 21.38
N TYR A 11 -4.35 22.01 21.18
CA TYR A 11 -5.16 21.48 22.27
C TYR A 11 -4.32 20.72 23.29
N ILE A 12 -3.45 19.80 22.87
CA ILE A 12 -2.62 19.03 23.82
C ILE A 12 -1.50 19.86 24.45
N LEU A 13 -0.99 20.88 23.74
CA LEU A 13 -0.04 21.85 24.29
C LEU A 13 -0.70 22.69 25.40
N SER A 14 -1.93 23.16 25.17
CA SER A 14 -2.71 23.91 26.18
C SER A 14 -3.04 23.11 27.45
N LYS A 15 -2.90 21.77 27.37
CA LYS A 15 -3.07 20.84 28.49
C LYS A 15 -1.76 20.45 29.15
N GLU A 16 -0.65 21.06 28.74
CA GLU A 16 0.70 20.76 29.23
C GLU A 16 1.09 19.26 29.03
N ALA A 17 0.42 18.57 28.11
CA ALA A 17 0.68 17.16 27.82
C ALA A 17 1.96 16.97 26.99
N ILE A 18 2.42 18.03 26.34
CA ILE A 18 3.65 18.10 25.54
C ILE A 18 4.40 19.40 25.82
N SER A 19 5.71 19.44 25.58
CA SER A 19 6.51 20.66 25.57
C SER A 19 6.48 21.33 24.20
N GLU A 20 6.74 22.63 24.16
CA GLU A 20 6.88 23.39 22.89
C GLU A 20 7.95 22.80 21.98
N GLU A 21 9.04 22.27 22.53
CA GLU A 21 10.11 21.60 21.77
C GLU A 21 9.61 20.41 20.93
N LYS A 22 8.49 19.79 21.33
CA LYS A 22 7.90 18.65 20.62
C LYS A 22 6.78 19.06 19.68
N TYR A 23 6.40 20.33 19.65
CA TYR A 23 5.22 20.81 18.93
C TYR A 23 5.21 20.36 17.46
N ASP A 24 6.29 20.60 16.72
CA ASP A 24 6.39 20.24 15.29
C ASP A 24 6.32 18.73 15.06
N ILE A 25 6.89 17.94 15.98
CA ILE A 25 6.81 16.47 15.93
C ILE A 25 5.35 16.01 16.03
N TYR A 26 4.56 16.63 16.90
CA TYR A 26 3.15 16.31 17.05
C TYR A 26 2.28 16.84 15.89
N VAL A 27 2.57 18.03 15.34
CA VAL A 27 1.89 18.50 14.11
C VAL A 27 2.11 17.52 12.96
N TYR A 28 3.34 17.08 12.76
CA TYR A 28 3.66 16.06 11.76
C TYR A 28 2.95 14.73 12.06
N GLY A 29 3.05 14.25 13.30
CA GLY A 29 2.42 13.00 13.74
C GLY A 29 0.90 12.99 13.53
N PHE A 30 0.20 14.06 13.92
CA PHE A 30 -1.24 14.20 13.68
C PHE A 30 -1.57 14.32 12.21
N THR A 31 -0.75 15.00 11.41
CA THR A 31 -0.94 15.06 9.95
C THR A 31 -0.90 13.66 9.34
N CYS A 32 0.15 12.89 9.64
CA CYS A 32 0.26 11.50 9.20
C CYS A 32 -0.89 10.61 9.70
N PHE A 33 -1.26 10.74 10.97
CA PHE A 33 -2.35 9.97 11.57
C PHE A 33 -3.68 10.24 10.87
N LEU A 34 -4.02 11.50 10.64
CA LEU A 34 -5.26 11.89 9.98
C LEU A 34 -5.27 11.39 8.52
N GLU A 35 -4.16 11.52 7.81
CA GLU A 35 -3.99 11.07 6.42
C GLU A 35 -4.15 9.55 6.27
N LEU A 36 -3.54 8.80 7.19
CA LEU A 36 -3.70 7.36 7.26
C LEU A 36 -5.15 6.98 7.61
N SER A 37 -5.74 7.66 8.59
CA SER A 37 -7.11 7.38 9.05
C SER A 37 -8.13 7.57 7.93
N ILE A 38 -8.10 8.71 7.23
CA ILE A 38 -9.04 8.95 6.13
C ILE A 38 -8.86 7.95 4.99
N SER A 39 -7.63 7.55 4.69
CA SER A 39 -7.33 6.53 3.70
C SER A 39 -7.93 5.18 4.10
N PHE A 40 -7.70 4.76 5.34
CA PHE A 40 -8.18 3.48 5.87
C PHE A 40 -9.71 3.42 5.90
N PHE A 41 -10.39 4.45 6.44
CA PHE A 41 -11.84 4.48 6.47
C PHE A 41 -12.46 4.45 5.07
N SER A 42 -11.91 5.19 4.14
CA SER A 42 -12.43 5.25 2.77
C SER A 42 -12.30 3.92 2.06
N ILE A 43 -11.19 3.21 2.27
CA ILE A 43 -10.97 1.86 1.75
C ILE A 43 -12.04 0.88 2.28
N PHE A 44 -12.33 0.88 3.58
CA PHE A 44 -13.39 0.01 4.13
C PHE A 44 -14.77 0.39 3.63
N ILE A 45 -15.08 1.68 3.53
CA ILE A 45 -16.35 2.15 2.96
C ILE A 45 -16.52 1.60 1.54
N ILE A 46 -15.49 1.70 0.70
CA ILE A 46 -15.50 1.14 -0.66
C ILE A 46 -15.78 -0.37 -0.62
N GLY A 47 -15.05 -1.13 0.21
CA GLY A 47 -15.25 -2.57 0.36
C GLY A 47 -16.67 -2.94 0.79
N ILE A 48 -17.25 -2.21 1.75
CA ILE A 48 -18.62 -2.42 2.23
C ILE A 48 -19.65 -2.06 1.14
N CYS A 49 -19.51 -0.90 0.50
CA CYS A 49 -20.40 -0.46 -0.57
C CYS A 49 -20.42 -1.42 -1.77
N LEU A 50 -19.29 -2.07 -2.06
CA LEU A 50 -19.20 -3.08 -3.12
C LEU A 50 -19.65 -4.48 -2.67
N GLY A 51 -19.91 -4.70 -1.37
CA GLY A 51 -20.23 -6.02 -0.81
C GLY A 51 -19.04 -6.98 -0.84
N MET A 52 -17.82 -6.45 -0.72
CA MET A 52 -16.54 -7.16 -0.88
C MET A 52 -15.59 -6.89 0.28
N PHE A 53 -16.12 -6.92 1.49
CA PHE A 53 -15.38 -6.56 2.70
C PHE A 53 -14.19 -7.47 2.97
N PHE A 54 -14.34 -8.79 2.79
CA PHE A 54 -13.25 -9.74 3.03
C PHE A 54 -12.16 -9.67 1.95
N GLU A 55 -12.54 -9.48 0.69
CA GLU A 55 -11.61 -9.19 -0.39
C GLU A 55 -10.83 -7.90 -0.12
N CYS A 56 -11.51 -6.85 0.36
CA CYS A 56 -10.85 -5.61 0.76
C CYS A 56 -9.81 -5.82 1.86
N ILE A 57 -10.10 -6.67 2.87
CA ILE A 57 -9.13 -7.00 3.92
C ILE A 57 -7.91 -7.72 3.34
N ILE A 58 -8.12 -8.73 2.49
CA ILE A 58 -7.01 -9.47 1.87
C ILE A 58 -6.15 -8.56 1.00
N PHE A 59 -6.79 -7.71 0.18
CA PHE A 59 -6.09 -6.70 -0.61
C PHE A 59 -5.22 -5.81 0.28
N LEU A 60 -5.77 -5.27 1.37
CA LEU A 60 -5.03 -4.43 2.31
C LEU A 60 -3.84 -5.17 2.94
N CYS A 61 -4.04 -6.42 3.38
CA CYS A 61 -3.00 -7.24 4.01
C CYS A 61 -1.82 -7.52 3.08
N ILE A 62 -2.04 -7.56 1.77
CA ILE A 62 -0.97 -7.78 0.77
C ILE A 62 -0.39 -6.44 0.31
N PHE A 63 -1.26 -5.53 -0.15
CA PHE A 63 -0.86 -4.28 -0.78
C PHE A 63 -0.15 -3.34 0.19
N MET A 64 -0.68 -3.13 1.41
CA MET A 64 -0.14 -2.12 2.33
C MET A 64 1.28 -2.46 2.83
N PRO A 65 1.59 -3.69 3.30
CA PRO A 65 2.94 -4.03 3.71
C PRO A 65 3.93 -4.01 2.54
N LEU A 66 3.57 -4.60 1.40
CA LEU A 66 4.44 -4.60 0.22
C LEU A 66 4.69 -3.17 -0.27
N ARG A 67 3.68 -2.31 -0.28
CA ARG A 67 3.84 -0.90 -0.65
C ARG A 67 4.76 -0.16 0.33
N SER A 68 4.65 -0.41 1.62
CA SER A 68 5.42 0.29 2.66
C SER A 68 6.91 -0.06 2.63
N TYR A 69 7.26 -1.30 2.26
CA TYR A 69 8.64 -1.78 2.25
C TYR A 69 9.28 -1.86 0.86
N ALA A 70 8.51 -2.15 -0.19
CA ALA A 70 9.01 -2.16 -1.58
C ALA A 70 8.95 -0.77 -2.22
N GLY A 71 8.12 0.14 -1.70
CA GLY A 71 7.98 1.51 -2.21
C GLY A 71 7.14 1.61 -3.50
N GLY A 72 7.46 2.61 -4.31
CA GLY A 72 6.87 2.88 -5.63
C GLY A 72 6.28 4.30 -5.77
N PHE A 73 5.35 4.50 -6.70
CA PHE A 73 4.94 5.83 -7.16
C PHE A 73 4.18 6.68 -6.13
N HIS A 74 4.85 7.63 -5.50
CA HIS A 74 4.23 8.64 -4.65
C HIS A 74 4.14 9.98 -5.40
N LEU A 75 2.95 10.57 -5.40
CA LEU A 75 2.68 11.90 -5.93
C LEU A 75 2.94 12.96 -4.87
N ASN A 76 3.34 14.15 -5.30
CA ASN A 76 3.79 15.25 -4.42
C ASN A 76 2.68 15.81 -3.51
N LYS A 77 1.42 15.39 -3.71
CA LYS A 77 0.28 15.79 -2.87
C LYS A 77 -0.44 14.56 -2.33
N PHE A 78 -0.70 14.56 -1.03
CA PHE A 78 -1.48 13.53 -0.34
C PHE A 78 -2.79 13.19 -1.07
N LEU A 79 -3.55 14.21 -1.49
CA LEU A 79 -4.84 14.03 -2.15
C LEU A 79 -4.74 13.17 -3.41
N HIS A 80 -3.70 13.34 -4.21
CA HIS A 80 -3.54 12.56 -5.44
C HIS A 80 -3.19 11.10 -5.13
N CYS A 81 -2.30 10.86 -4.16
CA CYS A 81 -2.00 9.51 -3.68
C CYS A 81 -3.26 8.83 -3.13
N TYR A 82 -4.02 9.53 -2.29
CA TYR A 82 -5.25 9.04 -1.69
C TYR A 82 -6.29 8.65 -2.75
N LEU A 83 -6.55 9.51 -3.74
CA LEU A 83 -7.49 9.22 -4.82
C LEU A 83 -7.03 8.05 -5.69
N LEU A 84 -5.73 7.97 -6.01
CA LEU A 84 -5.15 6.87 -6.76
C LEU A 84 -5.29 5.55 -6.00
N SER A 85 -5.00 5.52 -4.70
CA SER A 85 -5.17 4.32 -3.86
C SER A 85 -6.63 3.86 -3.80
N CYS A 86 -7.57 4.79 -3.68
CA CYS A 86 -9.01 4.48 -3.73
C CYS A 86 -9.41 3.90 -5.10
N PHE A 87 -8.88 4.47 -6.19
CA PHE A 87 -9.17 4.01 -7.55
C PHE A 87 -8.60 2.61 -7.81
N ILE A 88 -7.34 2.36 -7.43
CA ILE A 88 -6.71 1.04 -7.55
C ILE A 88 -7.53 0.00 -6.78
N LEU A 89 -7.85 0.26 -5.51
CA LEU A 89 -8.67 -0.66 -4.73
C LEU A 89 -10.03 -0.91 -5.39
N ALA A 90 -10.78 0.15 -5.71
CA ALA A 90 -12.12 0.00 -6.28
C ALA A 90 -12.07 -0.76 -7.61
N GLY A 91 -11.09 -0.44 -8.47
CA GLY A 91 -10.84 -1.13 -9.73
C GLY A 91 -10.54 -2.61 -9.52
N SER A 92 -9.62 -2.95 -8.61
CA SER A 92 -9.23 -4.33 -8.33
C SER A 92 -10.40 -5.14 -7.75
N LEU A 93 -11.19 -4.57 -6.85
CA LEU A 93 -12.40 -5.21 -6.33
C LEU A 93 -13.45 -5.42 -7.44
N LEU A 94 -13.71 -4.40 -8.27
CA LEU A 94 -14.68 -4.51 -9.38
C LEU A 94 -14.23 -5.53 -10.43
N LEU A 95 -12.93 -5.58 -10.77
CA LEU A 95 -12.37 -6.56 -11.68
C LEU A 95 -12.61 -7.98 -11.17
N VAL A 96 -12.32 -8.24 -9.90
CA VAL A 96 -12.55 -9.55 -9.27
C VAL A 96 -14.04 -9.86 -9.09
N LYS A 97 -14.89 -8.84 -9.00
CA LYS A 97 -16.34 -9.01 -8.90
C LYS A 97 -16.97 -9.48 -10.20
N PHE A 98 -16.52 -8.93 -11.33
CA PHE A 98 -17.17 -9.12 -12.63
C PHE A 98 -16.41 -10.05 -13.58
N PHE A 99 -15.12 -10.30 -13.31
CA PHE A 99 -14.29 -11.15 -14.13
C PHE A 99 -13.69 -12.29 -13.31
N SER A 100 -13.42 -13.38 -14.00
CA SER A 100 -12.62 -14.48 -13.48
C SER A 100 -11.67 -14.93 -14.57
N ILE A 101 -10.53 -15.46 -14.15
CA ILE A 101 -9.56 -16.12 -15.03
C ILE A 101 -9.33 -17.54 -14.52
N PRO A 102 -8.82 -18.46 -15.37
CA PRO A 102 -8.55 -19.81 -14.92
C PRO A 102 -7.55 -19.83 -13.76
N ASP A 103 -7.82 -20.64 -12.72
CA ASP A 103 -7.01 -20.70 -11.50
C ASP A 103 -5.52 -20.91 -11.76
N TYR A 104 -5.16 -21.71 -12.76
CA TYR A 104 -3.77 -21.96 -13.11
C TYR A 104 -3.06 -20.71 -13.65
N VAL A 105 -3.78 -19.83 -14.36
CA VAL A 105 -3.25 -18.55 -14.84
C VAL A 105 -2.98 -17.62 -13.66
N SER A 106 -3.93 -17.50 -12.73
CA SER A 106 -3.72 -16.72 -11.50
C SER A 106 -2.53 -17.26 -10.70
N LEU A 107 -2.46 -18.58 -10.49
CA LEU A 107 -1.36 -19.20 -9.73
C LEU A 107 0.01 -18.94 -10.38
N ILE A 108 0.12 -19.10 -11.70
CA ILE A 108 1.37 -18.83 -12.43
C ILE A 108 1.78 -17.36 -12.23
N GLY A 109 0.84 -16.42 -12.37
CA GLY A 109 1.13 -15.00 -12.14
C GLY A 109 1.52 -14.69 -10.69
N CYS A 110 0.84 -15.29 -9.71
CA CYS A 110 1.18 -15.16 -8.29
C CYS A 110 2.55 -15.76 -7.93
N ILE A 111 3.15 -16.61 -8.77
CA ILE A 111 4.53 -17.09 -8.60
C ILE A 111 5.51 -16.16 -9.33
N LEU A 112 5.20 -15.75 -10.56
CA LEU A 112 6.10 -14.94 -11.39
C LEU A 112 6.23 -13.49 -10.91
N PHE A 113 5.13 -12.86 -10.49
CA PHE A 113 5.14 -11.45 -10.07
C PHE A 113 5.98 -11.20 -8.81
N PRO A 114 5.92 -12.04 -7.75
CA PRO A 114 6.86 -11.95 -6.64
C PRO A 114 8.33 -12.05 -7.05
N ILE A 115 8.66 -12.89 -8.03
CA ILE A 115 10.04 -13.00 -8.56
C ILE A 115 10.46 -11.66 -9.21
N ILE A 116 9.57 -11.05 -9.99
CA ILE A 116 9.82 -9.72 -10.57
C ILE A 116 10.00 -8.67 -9.47
N LEU A 117 9.14 -8.65 -8.44
CA LEU A 117 9.26 -7.73 -7.31
C LEU A 117 10.56 -7.93 -6.53
N PHE A 118 11.02 -9.19 -6.38
CA PHE A 118 12.30 -9.52 -5.77
C PHE A 118 13.48 -8.95 -6.56
N ILE A 119 13.43 -9.02 -7.90
CA ILE A 119 14.45 -8.47 -8.80
C ILE A 119 14.43 -6.94 -8.79
N ILE A 120 13.24 -6.33 -8.82
CA ILE A 120 13.07 -4.87 -8.75
C ILE A 120 13.64 -4.32 -7.44
N GLY A 121 13.44 -5.06 -6.34
CA GLY A 121 13.87 -4.67 -5.00
C GLY A 121 13.12 -3.44 -4.45
N PRO A 122 13.45 -3.00 -3.23
CA PRO A 122 12.93 -1.75 -2.69
C PRO A 122 13.33 -0.56 -3.56
N ILE A 123 12.36 0.28 -3.91
CA ILE A 123 12.62 1.53 -4.63
C ILE A 123 12.82 2.64 -3.61
N ASN A 124 14.05 3.16 -3.55
CA ASN A 124 14.38 4.32 -2.74
C ASN A 124 13.71 5.57 -3.33
N HIS A 125 12.96 6.29 -2.50
CA HIS A 125 12.36 7.57 -2.88
C HIS A 125 13.28 8.72 -2.46
N PRO A 126 13.51 9.77 -3.28
CA PRO A 126 14.37 10.90 -2.93
C PRO A 126 13.98 11.55 -1.60
N ASN A 127 12.68 11.71 -1.35
CA ASN A 127 12.12 12.26 -0.10
C ASN A 127 12.16 11.29 1.10
N ARG A 128 12.75 10.11 0.97
CA ARG A 128 13.00 9.17 2.07
C ARG A 128 14.44 8.64 1.93
N PRO A 129 15.46 9.42 2.33
CA PRO A 129 16.83 8.92 2.38
C PRO A 129 16.85 7.76 3.38
N VAL A 130 17.20 6.58 2.89
CA VAL A 130 17.30 5.35 3.69
C VAL A 130 18.77 4.98 3.75
N THR A 131 19.28 4.69 4.94
CA THR A 131 20.63 4.15 5.10
C THR A 131 20.72 2.74 4.47
N GLU A 132 21.92 2.29 4.10
CA GLU A 132 22.11 0.93 3.58
C GLU A 132 21.61 -0.15 4.55
N GLU A 133 21.75 0.09 5.86
CA GLU A 133 21.24 -0.81 6.91
C GLU A 133 19.71 -0.87 6.90
N GLU A 134 19.02 0.27 6.88
CA GLU A 134 17.56 0.33 6.81
C GLU A 134 17.03 -0.28 5.50
N ASN A 135 17.72 -0.07 4.39
CA ASN A 135 17.36 -0.65 3.10
C ASN A 135 17.46 -2.20 3.13
N SER A 136 18.50 -2.73 3.79
CA SER A 136 18.64 -4.17 4.01
C SER A 136 17.48 -4.75 4.83
N ILE A 137 17.01 -4.01 5.84
CA ILE A 137 15.86 -4.38 6.67
C ILE A 137 14.57 -4.39 5.84
N PHE A 138 14.34 -3.36 5.02
CA PHE A 138 13.17 -3.31 4.14
C PHE A 138 13.18 -4.43 3.12
N LYS A 139 14.32 -4.70 2.47
CA LYS A 139 14.47 -5.83 1.56
C LYS A 139 14.13 -7.16 2.24
N ARG A 140 14.64 -7.39 3.46
CA ARG A 140 14.33 -8.59 4.24
C ARG A 140 12.84 -8.71 4.53
N LYS A 141 12.19 -7.62 4.99
CA LYS A 141 10.76 -7.60 5.29
C LYS A 141 9.91 -7.86 4.04
N THR A 142 10.22 -7.18 2.92
CA THR A 142 9.57 -7.41 1.62
C THR A 142 9.66 -8.86 1.20
N ASN A 143 10.86 -9.46 1.29
CA ASN A 143 11.05 -10.86 0.90
C ASN A 143 10.25 -11.84 1.76
N ILE A 144 10.18 -11.60 3.08
CA ILE A 144 9.35 -12.41 3.98
C ILE A 144 7.87 -12.32 3.56
N ILE A 145 7.37 -11.12 3.29
CA ILE A 145 5.98 -10.92 2.87
C ILE A 145 5.71 -11.61 1.52
N LEU A 146 6.62 -11.51 0.55
CA LEU A 146 6.48 -12.19 -0.74
C LEU A 146 6.40 -13.72 -0.58
N VAL A 147 7.24 -14.31 0.28
CA VAL A 147 7.17 -15.74 0.59
C VAL A 147 5.82 -16.11 1.22
N LEU A 148 5.33 -15.32 2.17
CA LEU A 148 4.01 -15.54 2.79
C LEU A 148 2.87 -15.45 1.77
N CYS A 149 2.95 -14.52 0.80
CA CYS A 149 1.96 -14.41 -0.26
C CYS A 149 2.02 -15.61 -1.22
N ILE A 150 3.20 -16.10 -1.61
CA ILE A 150 3.30 -17.32 -2.42
C ILE A 150 2.66 -18.52 -1.70
N LEU A 151 2.88 -18.66 -0.39
CA LEU A 151 2.23 -19.70 0.42
C LEU A 151 0.71 -19.52 0.43
N LEU A 152 0.23 -18.28 0.58
CA LEU A 152 -1.19 -17.95 0.48
C LEU A 152 -1.76 -18.35 -0.88
N SER A 153 -1.08 -18.03 -1.99
CA SER A 153 -1.52 -18.41 -3.34
C SER A 153 -1.68 -19.92 -3.50
N ILE A 154 -0.75 -20.71 -2.96
CA ILE A 154 -0.84 -22.18 -2.98
C ILE A 154 -2.06 -22.64 -2.19
N ILE A 155 -2.29 -22.10 -0.99
CA ILE A 155 -3.46 -22.43 -0.16
C ILE A 155 -4.76 -22.07 -0.88
N LEU A 156 -4.85 -20.88 -1.47
CA LEU A 156 -6.03 -20.42 -2.20
C LEU A 156 -6.31 -21.30 -3.43
N TYR A 157 -5.27 -21.75 -4.13
CA TYR A 157 -5.40 -22.67 -5.26
C TYR A 157 -5.90 -24.06 -4.83
N LEU A 158 -5.33 -24.63 -3.75
CA LEU A 158 -5.72 -25.95 -3.23
C LEU A 158 -7.14 -25.94 -2.66
N THR A 159 -7.56 -24.85 -2.02
CA THR A 159 -8.91 -24.68 -1.47
C THR A 159 -9.95 -24.26 -2.51
N LYS A 160 -9.57 -24.08 -3.78
CA LYS A 160 -10.45 -23.60 -4.87
C LYS A 160 -11.08 -22.23 -4.59
N SER A 161 -10.34 -21.38 -3.91
CA SER A 161 -10.71 -20.00 -3.57
C SER A 161 -10.39 -19.05 -4.74
N SER A 162 -10.90 -19.34 -5.94
CA SER A 162 -10.53 -18.68 -7.21
C SER A 162 -10.62 -17.15 -7.17
N ARG A 163 -11.65 -16.62 -6.51
CA ARG A 163 -11.86 -15.17 -6.39
C ARG A 163 -10.72 -14.47 -5.65
N TYR A 164 -10.28 -15.04 -4.53
CA TYR A 164 -9.19 -14.49 -3.73
C TYR A 164 -7.83 -14.69 -4.39
N LEU A 165 -7.65 -15.82 -5.09
CA LEU A 165 -6.43 -16.06 -5.87
C LEU A 165 -6.30 -15.05 -7.03
N PHE A 166 -7.42 -14.73 -7.70
CA PHE A 166 -7.42 -13.70 -8.74
C PHE A 166 -7.18 -12.30 -8.17
N LEU A 167 -7.73 -11.99 -6.98
CA LEU A 167 -7.45 -10.74 -6.28
C LEU A 167 -5.96 -10.58 -5.95
N GLU A 168 -5.32 -11.63 -5.46
CA GLU A 168 -3.88 -11.63 -5.17
C GLU A 168 -3.07 -11.38 -6.45
N PHE A 169 -3.43 -12.03 -7.55
CA PHE A 169 -2.83 -11.80 -8.87
C PHE A 169 -2.91 -10.31 -9.28
N ILE A 170 -4.09 -9.70 -9.18
CA ILE A 170 -4.28 -8.27 -9.53
C ILE A 170 -3.46 -7.40 -8.58
N THR A 171 -3.45 -7.70 -7.29
CA THR A 171 -2.72 -6.92 -6.28
C THR A 171 -1.22 -6.89 -6.60
N PHE A 172 -0.65 -8.02 -7.02
CA PHE A 172 0.74 -8.07 -7.47
C PHE A 172 0.98 -7.29 -8.76
N ALA A 173 0.06 -7.35 -9.72
CA ALA A 173 0.14 -6.55 -10.94
C ALA A 173 0.13 -5.05 -10.61
N ASP A 174 -0.76 -4.59 -9.72
CA ASP A 174 -0.83 -3.21 -9.25
C ASP A 174 0.50 -2.76 -8.62
N LEU A 175 1.11 -3.62 -7.79
CA LEU A 175 2.40 -3.33 -7.14
C LEU A 175 3.54 -3.24 -8.15
N ILE A 176 3.58 -4.11 -9.16
CA ILE A 176 4.59 -4.03 -10.24
C ILE A 176 4.41 -2.73 -11.02
N ILE A 177 3.18 -2.42 -11.45
CA ILE A 177 2.89 -1.18 -12.21
C ILE A 177 3.33 0.04 -11.38
N SER A 178 2.94 0.09 -10.11
CA SER A 178 3.30 1.20 -9.23
C SER A 178 4.82 1.30 -8.97
N SER A 179 5.56 0.20 -9.09
CA SER A 179 7.02 0.16 -8.97
C SER A 179 7.74 0.53 -10.27
N LEU A 180 7.10 0.35 -11.43
CA LEU A 180 7.68 0.68 -12.73
C LEU A 180 7.45 2.15 -13.13
N ILE A 181 6.33 2.76 -12.75
CA ILE A 181 6.00 4.16 -13.11
C ILE A 181 7.14 5.14 -12.75
N PRO A 182 7.75 5.11 -11.55
CA PRO A 182 8.86 6.01 -11.22
C PRO A 182 10.09 5.83 -12.11
N LYS A 183 10.34 4.60 -12.60
CA LYS A 183 11.47 4.28 -13.47
C LYS A 183 11.25 4.76 -14.92
N LEU A 184 9.99 4.80 -15.35
CA LEU A 184 9.61 5.24 -16.71
C LEU A 184 9.44 6.76 -16.82
N PHE A 185 9.04 7.42 -15.73
CA PHE A 185 8.82 8.88 -15.68
C PHE A 185 9.66 9.56 -14.58
N PRO A 186 11.00 9.52 -14.66
CA PRO A 186 11.87 10.11 -13.63
C PRO A 186 11.69 11.63 -13.47
N GLN A 187 11.23 12.34 -14.50
CA GLN A 187 11.11 13.81 -14.52
C GLN A 187 9.94 14.39 -13.70
N VAL A 188 9.00 13.56 -13.22
CA VAL A 188 7.85 14.03 -12.41
C VAL A 188 8.22 14.14 -10.91
N HIS A 189 9.38 13.63 -10.50
CA HIS A 189 9.80 13.52 -9.10
C HIS A 189 10.67 14.68 -8.57
N GLU A 190 10.95 15.72 -9.38
CA GLU A 190 11.82 16.86 -9.00
C GLU A 190 11.09 18.21 -8.79
N GLN A 191 9.76 18.26 -8.75
CA GLN A 191 8.99 19.52 -8.52
C GLN A 191 8.10 19.53 -7.29
#